data_AF-A0A069EZP9-F1
#
_entry.id   AF-A0A069EZP9-F1
#
_cell.length_a   1.000
_cell.length_b   1.000
_cell.length_c   1.000
_cell.angle_alpha   90.00
_cell.angle_beta   90.00
_cell.angle_gamma   90.00
#
_symmetry.space_group_name_H-M   'P 1'
#
loop_
_entity.id
_entity.type
_entity.pdbx_description
1 polymer ?
#
loop_
_entity_poly.entity_id
_entity_poly.type
_entity_poly.pdbx_seq_one_letter_code
_entity_poly.pdbx_strand_id
1 'polypeptide(L)' 'MEIANDPGMLLLILLPLLILQLVLLTFALIDLFKRNETNGPKWVWLLVILFMNILGPIIYFLWGRTKR' A
#
# COMPACT_ATOMS: atom_id res chain seq x y z
N MET A 1 5.57 -6.73 -33.47
CA MET A 1 6.50 -6.32 -32.39
C MET A 1 6.66 -4.80 -32.32
N GLU A 2 5.63 -4.03 -32.70
CA GLU A 2 5.62 -2.55 -32.66
C GLU A 2 4.82 -2.04 -31.45
N ILE A 3 3.85 -2.85 -31.00
CA ILE A 3 2.97 -2.63 -29.84
C ILE A 3 3.75 -2.54 -28.50
N ALA A 4 5.02 -2.96 -28.46
CA ALA A 4 5.84 -2.88 -27.24
C ALA A 4 6.64 -1.57 -27.09
N ASN A 5 6.69 -0.73 -28.14
CA ASN A 5 7.49 0.50 -28.16
C ASN A 5 6.67 1.77 -27.92
N ASP A 6 5.36 1.63 -27.65
CA ASP A 6 4.50 2.75 -27.27
C ASP A 6 4.46 2.87 -25.74
N PRO A 7 5.11 3.90 -25.15
CA PRO A 7 5.13 4.09 -23.70
C PRO A 7 3.72 4.33 -23.11
N GLY A 8 2.74 4.77 -23.91
CA GLY A 8 1.38 5.01 -23.47
C GLY A 8 0.63 3.72 -23.07
N MET A 9 0.87 2.61 -23.76
CA MET A 9 0.23 1.33 -23.42
C MET A 9 0.74 0.77 -22.09
N LEU A 10 2.04 0.91 -21.80
CA LEU A 10 2.60 0.47 -20.53
C LEU A 10 1.95 1.22 -19.36
N LEU A 11 1.73 2.53 -19.50
CA LEU A 11 1.02 3.32 -18.50
C LEU A 11 -0.42 2.85 -18.31
N LEU A 12 -1.16 2.61 -19.39
CA LEU A 12 -2.56 2.14 -19.32
C LEU A 12 -2.69 0.77 -18.62
N ILE A 13 -1.74 -0.15 -18.84
CA ILE A 13 -1.74 -1.47 -18.21
C ILE A 13 -1.36 -1.38 -16.73
N LEU A 14 -0.46 -0.47 -16.36
CA LEU A 14 -0.01 -0.28 -14.97
C LEU A 14 -0.95 0.61 -14.14
N LEU A 15 -1.76 1.45 -14.80
CA LEU A 15 -2.65 2.40 -14.14
C LEU A 15 -3.57 1.75 -13.08
N PRO A 16 -4.23 0.60 -13.34
CA PRO A 16 -5.07 -0.05 -12.32
C PRO A 16 -4.27 -0.49 -11.09
N LEU A 17 -3.04 -0.99 -11.31
CA LEU A 17 -2.16 -1.42 -10.23
C LEU A 17 -1.70 -0.22 -9.38
N LEU A 18 -1.36 0.90 -10.02
CA LEU A 18 -1.00 2.14 -9.34
C LEU A 18 -2.17 2.70 -8.54
N ILE A 19 -3.38 2.73 -9.10
CA ILE A 19 -4.58 3.17 -8.37
C ILE A 19 -4.82 2.28 -7.15
N LEU A 20 -4.77 0.96 -7.32
CA LEU A 20 -4.91 0.01 -6.22
C LEU A 20 -3.87 0.26 -5.12
N GLN A 21 -2.60 0.45 -5.51
CA GLN A 21 -1.52 0.74 -4.57
C GLN A 21 -1.77 2.05 -3.81
N LEU A 22 -2.16 3.12 -4.50
CA LEU A 22 -2.42 4.42 -3.88
C LEU A 22 -3.60 4.38 -2.91
N VAL A 23 -4.70 3.71 -3.30
CA VAL A 23 -5.84 3.47 -2.42
C VAL A 23 -5.39 2.71 -1.18
N LEU A 24 -4.73 1.57 -1.37
CA LEU A 24 -4.32 0.71 -0.25
C LEU A 24 -3.35 1.42 0.70
N LEU A 25 -2.37 2.15 0.15
CA LEU A 25 -1.42 2.97 0.90
C LEU A 25 -2.13 4.04 1.73
N THR A 26 -3.01 4.82 1.09
CA THR A 26 -3.72 5.93 1.74
C THR A 26 -4.61 5.42 2.86
N PHE A 27 -5.37 4.35 2.61
CA PHE A 27 -6.21 3.73 3.64
C PHE A 27 -5.37 3.16 4.79
N ALA A 28 -4.23 2.54 4.52
CA ALA A 28 -3.37 1.99 5.57
C ALA A 28 -2.76 3.08 6.45
N LEU A 29 -2.30 4.19 5.85
CA LEU A 29 -1.76 5.33 6.60
C LEU A 29 -2.86 5.99 7.45
N ILE A 30 -4.03 6.25 6.87
CA ILE A 30 -5.16 6.82 7.62
C ILE A 30 -5.57 5.91 8.78
N ASP A 31 -5.67 4.60 8.55
CA ASP A 31 -6.01 3.63 9.59
C ASP A 31 -4.94 3.58 10.70
N LEU A 32 -3.64 3.59 10.33
CA LEU A 32 -2.52 3.59 11.29
C LEU A 32 -2.55 4.82 12.22
N PHE A 33 -2.78 6.02 11.67
CA PHE A 33 -2.82 7.24 12.48
C PHE A 33 -4.09 7.37 13.32
N LYS A 34 -5.21 6.80 12.87
CA LYS A 34 -6.48 6.82 13.62
C LYS A 34 -6.50 5.85 14.79
N ARG A 35 -5.77 4.74 14.73
CA ARG A 35 -5.74 3.76 15.82
C ARG A 35 -4.92 4.28 16.99
N ASN A 36 -5.35 4.00 18.21
CA ASN A 36 -4.55 4.30 19.41
C ASN A 36 -3.45 3.26 19.63
N GLU A 37 -3.75 2.00 19.33
CA GLU A 37 -2.85 0.87 19.50
C GLU A 37 -2.79 0.03 18.21
N THR A 38 -1.62 -0.55 17.97
CA THR A 38 -1.32 -1.49 16.89
C THR A 38 -0.59 -2.68 17.48
N ASN A 39 -0.53 -3.79 16.74
CA ASN A 39 0.23 -4.95 17.18
C ASN A 39 1.73 -4.65 17.05
N GLY A 40 2.33 -4.13 18.11
CA GLY A 40 3.68 -3.58 18.13
C GLY A 40 3.72 -2.05 17.87
N PRO A 41 4.92 -1.45 17.85
CA PRO A 41 5.08 0.01 17.76
C PRO A 41 4.54 0.57 16.43
N LYS A 42 3.73 1.64 16.50
CA LYS A 42 3.17 2.30 15.30
C LYS A 42 4.22 2.71 14.27
N TRP A 43 5.39 3.16 14.73
CA TRP A 43 6.48 3.59 13.86
C TRP A 43 7.02 2.45 12.99
N VAL A 44 7.02 1.20 13.49
CA VAL A 44 7.42 0.03 12.70
C VAL A 44 6.43 -0.17 11.55
N TRP A 45 5.13 -0.07 11.83
CA TRP A 45 4.09 -0.20 10.81
C TRP A 45 4.15 0.91 9.77
N LEU A 46 4.48 2.14 10.18
CA LEU A 46 4.71 3.25 9.24
C LEU A 46 5.83 2.90 8.25
N LEU A 47 6.96 2.39 8.74
CA LEU A 47 8.07 1.97 7.88
C LEU A 47 7.66 0.82 6.95
N VAL A 48 6.98 -0.21 7.48
CA VAL A 48 6.51 -1.35 6.68
C VAL A 48 5.60 -0.86 5.54
N ILE A 49 4.64 0.01 5.83
CA ILE A 49 3.71 0.56 4.84
C ILE A 49 4.45 1.35 3.73
N LEU A 50 5.45 2.15 4.09
CA LEU A 50 6.15 3.02 3.14
C LEU A 50 7.20 2.28 2.28
N PHE A 51 7.90 1.29 2.85
CA PHE A 51 9.04 0.65 2.18
C PHE A 51 8.71 -0.67 1.46
N MET A 52 7.59 -1.33 1.80
CA MET A 52 7.25 -2.65 1.25
C MET A 52 6.25 -2.60 0.08
N ASN A 53 6.07 -1.45 -0.58
CA ASN A 53 5.11 -1.26 -1.68
C ASN A 53 3.71 -1.79 -1.33
N ILE A 54 3.08 -2.59 -2.19
CA ILE A 54 1.74 -3.15 -1.95
C ILE A 54 1.72 -4.11 -0.76
N LEU A 55 2.84 -4.78 -0.47
CA LEU A 55 2.91 -5.75 0.63
C LEU A 55 2.83 -5.06 1.98
N GLY A 56 3.38 -3.84 2.12
CA GLY A 56 3.38 -3.10 3.38
C GLY A 56 1.98 -2.88 3.95
N PRO A 57 1.08 -2.20 3.22
CA PRO A 57 -0.32 -2.06 3.57
C PRO A 57 -1.04 -3.40 3.80
N ILE A 58 -0.79 -4.43 2.97
CA ILE A 58 -1.41 -5.76 3.15
C ILE A 58 -1.00 -6.36 4.50
N ILE A 59 0.30 -6.41 4.80
CA ILE A 59 0.82 -6.97 6.05
C ILE A 59 0.29 -6.16 7.23
N TYR A 60 0.24 -4.83 7.13
CA TYR A 60 -0.36 -3.97 8.16
C TYR A 60 -1.84 -4.32 8.40
N PHE A 61 -2.65 -4.47 7.35
CA PHE A 61 -4.05 -4.85 7.52
C PHE A 61 -4.25 -6.27 8.02
N LEU A 62 -3.32 -7.20 7.77
CA LEU A 62 -3.44 -8.56 8.27
C LEU A 62 -2.96 -8.69 9.72
N TRP A 63 -1.79 -8.14 10.03
CA TRP A 63 -1.12 -8.32 11.32
C TRP A 63 -0.96 -7.05 12.14
N GLY A 64 -0.81 -5.88 11.52
CA GLY A 64 -0.56 -4.63 12.24
C GLY A 64 -1.79 -4.03 12.92
N ARG A 65 -2.98 -4.21 12.32
CA ARG A 65 -4.23 -3.77 12.94
C ARG A 65 -4.57 -4.65 14.14
N THR A 66 -4.66 -4.04 15.32
CA THR A 66 -5.27 -4.70 16.48
C THR A 66 -6.78 -4.74 16.26
N LYS A 67 -7.36 -5.94 16.32
CA LYS A 67 -8.81 -6.08 16.46
C LYS A 67 -9.13 -5.61 17.87
N ARG A 68 -9.93 -4.55 18.01
CA ARG A 68 -10.56 -4.26 19.30
C ARG A 68 -11.29 -5.49 19.80
#